data_AF-A0A2Z3GGS8-F1
#
_entry.id   AF-A0A2Z3GGS8-F1
#
_cell.length_a   1.000
_cell.length_b   1.000
_cell.length_c   1.000
_cell.angle_alpha   90.00
_cell.angle_beta   90.00
_cell.angle_gamma   90.00
#
_symmetry.space_group_name_H-M   'P 1'
#
loop_
_entity.id
_entity.type
_entity.pdbx_description
1 polymer ?
#
loop_
_entity_poly.entity_id
_entity_poly.type
_entity_poly.pdbx_seq_one_letter_code
_entity_poly.pdbx_strand_id
1 'polypeptide(L)'
;MRLPKHHQLTFTSGRRPAVTALGLAVGQQRHFLHGQVEGVWGQVWVKALADHAFLFLFAAPSLRNLASRYASRWTIEQCFQNLKGRVFNL
;
A
#
# COMPACT_ATOMS: atom_id res chain seq x y z
N MET A 1 0.88 -3.78 -2.29
CA MET A 1 0.21 -5.03 -2.71
C MET A 1 -1.30 -4.72 -2.78
N ARG A 2 -2.09 -5.38 -3.63
CA ARG A 2 -3.57 -5.28 -3.53
C ARG A 2 -4.01 -6.20 -2.40
N LEU A 3 -4.66 -5.64 -1.38
CA LEU A 3 -5.09 -6.39 -0.19
C LEU A 3 -6.56 -6.82 -0.34
N PRO A 4 -6.95 -8.00 0.18
CA PRO A 4 -8.35 -8.38 0.35
C PRO A 4 -9.21 -7.29 1.00
N LYS A 5 -10.44 -7.11 0.51
CA LYS A 5 -11.40 -6.08 0.96
C LYS A 5 -11.73 -6.16 2.46
N HIS A 6 -11.47 -7.32 3.09
CA HIS A 6 -11.83 -7.62 4.47
C HIS A 6 -10.71 -7.39 5.49
N HIS A 7 -9.55 -6.88 5.08
CA HIS A 7 -8.48 -6.63 6.05
C HIS A 7 -8.89 -5.58 7.09
N GLN A 8 -8.47 -5.86 8.32
CA GLN A 8 -8.66 -4.99 9.47
C GLN A 8 -7.39 -4.22 9.76
N LEU A 9 -7.54 -2.98 10.18
CA LEU A 9 -6.46 -2.16 10.71
C LEU A 9 -6.59 -2.12 12.22
N THR A 10 -5.57 -2.58 12.94
CA THR A 10 -5.54 -2.44 14.39
C THR A 10 -4.75 -1.18 14.76
N PHE A 11 -5.37 -0.29 15.55
CA PHE A 11 -4.71 0.90 16.09
C PHE A 11 -4.20 0.66 17.50
N THR A 12 -3.31 1.53 17.99
CA THR A 12 -2.78 1.49 19.36
C THR A 12 -3.86 1.56 20.43
N SER A 13 -5.00 2.19 20.13
CA SER A 13 -6.18 2.19 20.99
C SER A 13 -6.90 0.84 21.09
N GLY A 14 -6.43 -0.18 20.38
CA GLY A 14 -7.09 -1.48 20.26
C GLY A 14 -8.25 -1.50 19.27
N ARG A 15 -8.63 -0.36 18.69
CA ARG A 15 -9.72 -0.29 17.69
C ARG A 15 -9.32 -1.03 16.41
N ARG A 16 -10.23 -1.84 15.87
CA ARG A 16 -10.00 -2.70 14.67
C ARG A 16 -11.01 -2.48 13.54
N PRO A 17 -11.10 -1.29 12.92
CA PRO A 17 -12.01 -1.11 11.80
C PRO A 17 -11.56 -1.89 10.56
N ALA A 18 -12.53 -2.37 9.79
CA ALA A 18 -12.30 -2.78 8.41
C ALA A 18 -11.83 -1.58 7.56
N VAL A 19 -11.02 -1.84 6.53
CA VAL A 19 -10.54 -0.78 5.63
C VAL A 19 -11.70 -0.02 4.94
N THR A 20 -12.80 -0.71 4.66
CA THR A 20 -14.02 -0.09 4.10
C THR A 20 -14.66 0.92 5.05
N ALA A 21 -14.50 0.77 6.36
CA ALA A 21 -15.03 1.68 7.37
C ALA A 21 -14.20 2.98 7.51
N LEU A 22 -13.13 3.16 6.74
CA LEU A 22 -12.32 4.38 6.77
C LEU A 22 -13.01 5.60 6.12
N GLY A 23 -14.08 5.38 5.35
CA GLY A 23 -14.88 6.44 4.73
C GLY A 23 -14.15 7.19 3.61
N LEU A 24 -13.27 6.52 2.87
CA LEU A 24 -12.49 7.13 1.78
C LEU A 24 -13.28 7.12 0.47
N ALA A 25 -13.45 8.29 -0.15
CA ALA A 25 -13.96 8.38 -1.52
C ALA A 25 -12.89 7.91 -2.54
N VAL A 26 -13.30 7.52 -3.75
CA VAL A 26 -12.37 7.06 -4.81
C VAL A 26 -11.27 8.11 -5.04
N GLY A 27 -10.01 7.66 -5.04
CA GLY A 27 -8.84 8.52 -5.17
C GLY A 27 -8.34 9.13 -3.86
N GLN A 28 -9.15 9.18 -2.80
CA GLN A 28 -8.71 9.63 -1.48
C GLN A 28 -7.77 8.62 -0.83
N GLN A 29 -6.87 9.16 -0.02
CA GLN A 29 -5.85 8.40 0.70
C GLN A 29 -5.83 8.77 2.17
N ARG A 30 -5.36 7.83 3.00
CA ARG A 30 -5.04 8.10 4.39
C ARG A 30 -3.74 7.39 4.76
N HIS A 31 -2.94 8.07 5.58
CA HIS A 31 -1.68 7.57 6.08
C HIS A 31 -1.74 7.46 7.60
N PHE A 32 -1.40 6.28 8.12
CA PHE A 32 -1.31 6.00 9.53
C PHE A 32 0.13 5.64 9.85
N LEU A 33 0.78 6.44 10.70
CA LEU A 33 2.18 6.21 11.08
C LEU A 33 2.35 5.01 12.01
N HIS A 34 1.27 4.59 12.67
CA HIS A 34 1.28 3.48 13.62
C HIS A 34 -0.02 2.68 13.51
N GLY A 35 0.07 1.53 12.86
CA GLY A 35 -1.04 0.58 12.71
C GLY A 35 -0.52 -0.85 12.57
N GLN A 36 -1.33 -1.80 12.99
CA GLN A 36 -1.06 -3.23 12.88
C GLN A 36 -1.94 -3.86 11.81
N VAL A 37 -1.32 -4.69 10.98
CA VAL A 37 -1.95 -5.49 9.93
C VAL A 37 -1.48 -6.92 10.12
N GLU A 38 -2.41 -7.87 10.26
CA GLU A 38 -2.10 -9.30 10.44
C GLU A 38 -1.03 -9.56 11.53
N GLY A 39 -1.11 -8.84 12.66
CA GLY A 39 -0.17 -8.99 13.78
C GLY A 39 1.12 -8.16 13.68
N VAL A 40 1.44 -7.56 12.53
CA VAL A 40 2.67 -6.79 12.32
C VAL A 40 2.42 -5.28 12.46
N TRP A 41 3.19 -4.61 13.32
CA TRP A 41 3.14 -3.16 13.52
C TRP A 41 4.02 -2.41 12.53
N GLY A 42 3.50 -1.32 11.98
CA GLY A 42 4.22 -0.47 11.03
C GLY A 42 3.44 0.78 10.68
N GLN A 43 3.81 1.41 9.58
CA GLN A 43 3.00 2.45 8.95
C GLN A 43 2.16 1.84 7.83
N VAL A 44 0.97 2.40 7.68
CA VAL A 44 -0.06 1.94 6.75
C VAL A 44 -0.50 3.13 5.91
N TRP A 45 -0.37 3.00 4.59
CA TRP A 45 -0.96 3.94 3.64
C TRP A 45 -2.03 3.21 2.82
N VAL A 46 -3.20 3.82 2.73
CA VAL A 46 -4.36 3.27 2.01
C VAL A 46 -4.88 4.30 1.04
N LYS A 47 -5.19 3.88 -0.19
CA LYS A 47 -5.91 4.69 -1.18
C LYS A 47 -7.10 3.92 -1.72
N ALA A 48 -8.26 4.55 -1.75
CA ALA A 48 -9.45 3.99 -2.37
C ALA A 48 -9.32 4.05 -3.90
N LEU A 49 -9.70 2.96 -4.56
CA LEU A 49 -9.77 2.81 -6.01
C LEU A 49 -11.23 2.62 -6.43
N ALA A 50 -11.49 2.50 -7.73
CA ALA A 50 -12.80 2.12 -8.25
C ALA A 50 -13.21 0.70 -7.77
N ASP A 51 -14.49 0.34 -7.96
CA ASP A 51 -15.04 -1.00 -7.70
C ASP A 51 -14.86 -1.53 -6.27
N HIS A 52 -14.88 -0.61 -5.31
CA HIS A 52 -14.63 -0.88 -3.89
C HIS A 52 -13.28 -1.57 -3.63
N ALA A 53 -12.28 -1.30 -4.49
CA ALA A 53 -10.92 -1.78 -4.32
C ALA A 53 -10.07 -0.78 -3.54
N PHE A 54 -8.99 -1.27 -2.93
CA PHE A 54 -8.04 -0.45 -2.18
C PHE A 54 -6.61 -0.79 -2.58
N LEU A 55 -5.78 0.25 -2.74
CA LEU A 55 -4.33 0.10 -2.79
C LEU A 55 -3.79 0.24 -1.38
N PHE A 56 -2.99 -0.74 -0.96
CA PHE A 56 -2.43 -0.81 0.37
C PHE A 56 -0.91 -0.88 0.32
N LEU A 57 -0.27 -0.02 1.10
CA LEU A 57 1.17 -0.01 1.30
C LEU A 57 1.43 -0.15 2.80
N PHE A 58 2.25 -1.12 3.15
CA PHE A 58 2.73 -1.35 4.50
C PHE A 58 4.24 -1.24 4.52
N ALA A 59 4.80 -0.64 5.56
CA ALA A 59 6.24 -0.52 5.69
C ALA A 59 6.66 -0.36 7.15
N ALA A 60 7.97 -0.50 7.38
CA ALA A 60 8.58 -0.16 8.65
C ALA A 60 8.29 1.31 9.04
N PRO A 61 8.12 1.64 10.33
CA PRO A 61 7.77 2.98 10.81
C PRO A 61 8.71 4.11 10.36
N SER A 62 9.98 3.81 10.08
CA SER A 62 11.00 4.80 9.71
C SER A 62 11.00 5.20 8.24
N LEU A 63 10.25 4.49 7.37
CA LEU A 63 10.32 4.70 5.93
C LEU A 63 9.51 5.94 5.51
N ARG A 64 10.14 6.94 4.90
CA ARG A 64 9.42 8.13 4.41
C ARG A 64 9.01 7.99 2.95
N ASN A 65 8.00 8.75 2.55
CA ASN A 65 7.54 8.92 1.16
C ASN A 65 7.03 7.62 0.49
N LEU A 66 6.22 6.83 1.21
CA LEU A 66 5.71 5.53 0.75
C LEU A 66 5.07 5.55 -0.64
N ALA A 67 4.19 6.53 -0.89
CA ALA A 67 3.48 6.64 -2.17
C ALA A 67 4.46 6.88 -3.34
N SER A 68 5.45 7.76 -3.14
CA SER A 68 6.49 8.06 -4.15
C SER A 68 7.36 6.83 -4.42
N ARG A 69 7.85 6.15 -3.37
CA ARG A 69 8.62 4.90 -3.50
C ARG A 69 7.84 3.80 -4.22
N TYR A 70 6.54 3.69 -3.95
CA TYR A 70 5.68 2.75 -4.64
C TYR A 70 5.48 3.10 -6.12
N ALA A 71 5.34 4.39 -6.45
CA ALA A 71 5.23 4.85 -7.84
C ALA A 71 6.47 4.48 -8.65
N SER A 72 7.67 4.58 -8.06
CA SER A 72 8.93 4.18 -8.69
C SER A 72 9.04 2.67 -9.01
N ARG A 73 8.14 1.83 -8.48
CA ARG A 73 8.08 0.39 -8.84
C ARG A 73 7.87 0.20 -10.34
N TRP A 74 7.08 1.06 -10.98
CA TRP A 74 6.83 0.99 -12.42
C TRP A 74 8.11 1.27 -13.22
N THR A 75 8.95 2.20 -12.77
CA THR A 75 10.23 2.50 -13.41
C THR A 75 11.15 1.28 -13.47
N ILE A 76 11.20 0.50 -12.39
CA ILE A 76 11.98 -0.74 -12.33
C ILE A 76 11.45 -1.76 -13.34
N GLU A 77 10.13 -1.97 -13.37
CA GLU A 77 9.49 -2.87 -14.33
C GLU A 77 9.80 -2.45 -15.77
N GLN A 78 9.63 -1.18 -16.11
CA GLN A 78 9.95 -0.66 -17.44
C GLN A 78 11.43 -0.81 -17.80
N CYS A 79 12.33 -0.64 -16.84
CA CYS A 79 13.76 -0.91 -17.04
C CYS A 79 14.00 -2.38 -17.42
N PHE A 80 13.44 -3.33 -16.67
CA PHE A 80 13.59 -4.75 -16.96
C PHE A 80 12.96 -5.16 -18.30
N GLN A 81 11.80 -4.63 -18.65
CA GLN A 81 11.19 -4.90 -19.95
C GLN A 81 12.07 -4.39 -21.11
N ASN A 82 12.69 -3.23 -20.96
CA ASN A 82 13.63 -2.70 -21.94
C ASN A 82 14.93 -3.51 -22.04
N LEU A 83 15.43 -4.06 -20.93
CA LEU A 83 16.62 -4.91 -20.92
C LEU A 83 16.36 -6.26 -21.59
N LYS A 84 15.20 -6.87 -21.32
CA LYS A 84 14.77 -8.13 -21.98
C LYS A 84 14.63 -7.97 -23.50
N GLY A 85 14.08 -6.84 -23.97
CA GLY A 85 13.95 -6.55 -25.39
C GLY A 85 15.28 -6.31 -26.14
N ARG A 86 16.40 -6.18 -25.42
CA ARG A 86 17.74 -5.89 -25.96
C ARG A 86 18.72 -7.07 -25.82
N VAL A 87 18.23 -8.29 -25.61
CA VAL A 87 19.06 -9.51 -25.50
C VAL A 87 20.04 -9.46 -24.30
N PHE A 88 19.71 -8.69 -23.26
CA PHE A 88 20.39 -8.88 -21.97
C PHE A 88 19.79 -10.11 -21.29
N ASN A 89 20.61 -11.15 -21.12
CA ASN A 89 20.22 -12.37 -20.42
C ASN A 89 20.35 -12.12 -18.90
N LEU A 90 19.26 -11.71 -18.27
CA LEU A 90 19.13 -11.40 -16.83
C LEU A 90 18.46 -12.53 -16.07
#